data_AF-A0A5B9FE25-F1
#
_entry.id   AF-A0A5B9FE25-F1
#
_cell.length_a   1.000
_cell.length_b   1.000
_cell.length_c   1.000
_cell.angle_alpha   90.00
_cell.angle_beta   90.00
_cell.angle_gamma   90.00
#
_symmetry.space_group_name_H-M   'P 1'
#
loop_
_entity.id
_entity.type
_entity.pdbx_description
1 polymer ?
#
loop_
_entity_poly.entity_id
_entity_poly.type
_entity_poly.pdbx_seq_one_letter_code
_entity_poly.pdbx_strand_id
1 'polypeptide(L)' 'MQEASVDISLVSEMDCGMARSGNINTTRFVAQRLGAGYAFAVEFVELGLGNDQEMALFKGRMNSHGYHGNAIM' A
#
# COMPACT_ATOMS: atom_id res chain seq x y z
N MET A 1 22.04 -10.20 -4.00
CA MET A 1 20.88 -10.30 -3.10
C MET A 1 20.49 -11.77 -3.03
N GLN A 2 20.21 -12.30 -1.85
CA GLN A 2 19.75 -13.68 -1.71
C GLN A 2 18.23 -13.68 -1.92
N GLU A 3 17.76 -14.41 -2.93
CA GLU A 3 16.33 -14.59 -3.13
C GLU A 3 15.82 -15.64 -2.14
N ALA A 4 14.87 -15.26 -1.30
CA ALA A 4 14.15 -16.20 -0.44
C ALA A 4 13.03 -16.84 -1.27
N SER A 5 13.05 -18.16 -1.43
CA SER A 5 11.93 -18.91 -2.00
C SER A 5 10.84 -19.03 -0.94
N VAL A 6 9.77 -18.24 -1.07
CA VAL A 6 8.63 -18.24 -0.16
C VAL A 6 7.36 -18.62 -0.91
N ASP A 7 6.54 -19.49 -0.31
CA ASP A 7 5.23 -19.85 -0.85
C ASP A 7 4.14 -18.84 -0.49
N ILE A 8 4.30 -18.19 0.68
CA ILE A 8 3.38 -17.18 1.21
C ILE A 8 4.18 -16.08 1.91
N SER A 9 3.86 -14.84 1.58
CA SER A 9 4.35 -13.62 2.19
C SER A 9 3.21 -12.93 2.94
N LEU A 10 3.45 -12.60 4.20
CA LEU A 10 2.59 -11.74 5.00
C LEU A 10 3.26 -10.37 5.06
N VAL A 11 2.58 -9.34 4.55
CA VAL A 11 3.12 -7.98 4.52
C VAL A 11 2.17 -7.02 5.23
N SER A 12 2.79 -6.04 5.89
CA SER A 12 2.10 -4.95 6.59
C SER A 12 2.37 -3.62 5.93
N GLU A 13 1.62 -2.59 6.36
CA GLU A 13 1.80 -1.21 5.92
C GLU A 13 1.59 -1.01 4.41
N MET A 14 0.59 -1.70 3.86
CA MET A 14 0.23 -1.63 2.45
C MET A 14 -0.86 -0.60 2.21
N ASP A 15 -0.77 0.11 1.09
CA ASP A 15 -1.67 1.18 0.72
C ASP A 15 -2.44 0.83 -0.56
N CYS A 16 -3.71 1.21 -0.63
CA CYS A 16 -4.48 1.25 -1.86
C CYS A 16 -5.06 2.65 -2.03
N GLY A 17 -4.52 3.38 -2.99
CA GLY A 17 -5.02 4.70 -3.35
C GLY A 17 -4.72 5.78 -2.31
N MET A 18 -3.55 5.72 -1.67
CA MET A 18 -3.03 6.75 -0.77
C MET A 18 -2.08 7.68 -1.53
N ALA A 19 -2.15 9.00 -1.30
CA ALA A 19 -1.32 9.96 -1.99
C ALA A 19 0.19 9.70 -1.77
N ARG A 20 0.56 9.25 -0.56
CA ARG A 20 1.95 8.99 -0.15
C ARG A 20 2.63 7.86 -0.92
N SER A 21 1.86 6.89 -1.39
CA SER A 21 2.31 5.79 -2.25
C SER A 21 1.93 6.03 -3.71
N GLY A 22 1.68 7.28 -4.10
CA GLY A 22 1.42 7.65 -5.50
C GLY A 22 0.04 7.24 -5.99
N ASN A 23 -0.92 7.01 -5.10
CA ASN A 23 -2.29 6.57 -5.39
C ASN A 23 -2.38 5.22 -6.12
N ILE A 24 -1.38 4.33 -5.95
CA ILE A 24 -1.42 2.97 -6.48
C ILE A 24 -1.97 1.99 -5.44
N ASN A 25 -2.25 0.76 -5.88
CA ASN A 25 -2.39 -0.39 -4.99
C ASN A 25 -1.02 -1.05 -4.82
N THR A 26 -0.35 -0.81 -3.69
CA THR A 26 1.04 -1.27 -3.47
C THR A 26 1.11 -2.80 -3.38
N THR A 27 0.09 -3.46 -2.82
CA THR A 27 0.00 -4.92 -2.76
C THR A 27 -0.03 -5.53 -4.14
N ARG A 28 -0.92 -5.03 -5.02
CA ARG A 28 -1.00 -5.50 -6.41
C ARG A 28 0.33 -5.31 -7.14
N PHE A 29 0.98 -4.16 -6.94
CA PHE A 29 2.25 -3.83 -7.60
C PHE A 29 3.38 -4.78 -7.19
N VAL A 30 3.48 -5.11 -5.89
CA VAL A 30 4.49 -6.05 -5.37
C VAL A 30 4.16 -7.48 -5.83
N ALA A 31 2.92 -7.93 -5.67
CA ALA A 31 2.50 -9.27 -6.09
C ALA A 31 2.74 -9.51 -7.58
N GLN A 32 2.45 -8.53 -8.44
CA GLN A 32 2.75 -8.62 -9.87
C GLN A 32 4.24 -8.77 -10.18
N ARG A 33 5.12 -8.11 -9.41
CA ARG A 33 6.58 -8.27 -9.56
C ARG A 33 7.08 -9.63 -9.12
N LEU A 34 6.42 -10.23 -8.14
CA LEU A 34 6.75 -11.56 -7.62
C LEU A 34 6.09 -12.69 -8.41
N GLY A 35 5.19 -12.38 -9.35
CA GLY A 35 4.39 -13.41 -10.02
C GLY A 35 3.36 -14.08 -9.11
N ALA A 36 2.99 -13.42 -8.01
CA ALA A 36 2.10 -13.94 -6.97
C ALA A 36 0.65 -13.48 -7.15
N GLY A 37 -0.29 -14.28 -6.61
CA GLY A 37 -1.64 -13.80 -6.30
C GLY A 37 -1.61 -12.85 -5.11
N TYR A 38 -2.73 -12.19 -4.79
CA TYR A 38 -2.78 -11.39 -3.55
C TYR A 38 -4.19 -11.23 -2.99
N ALA A 39 -4.25 -11.04 -1.68
CA ALA A 39 -5.42 -10.55 -0.96
C ALA A 39 -5.01 -9.35 -0.10
N PHE A 40 -5.71 -8.22 -0.26
CA PHE A 40 -5.52 -7.03 0.56
C PHE A 40 -6.62 -6.96 1.64
N ALA A 41 -6.21 -6.74 2.88
CA ALA A 41 -7.09 -6.57 4.02
C ALA A 41 -7.00 -5.12 4.51
N VAL A 42 -8.11 -4.38 4.36
CA VAL A 42 -8.23 -3.02 4.89
C VAL A 42 -8.18 -3.08 6.42
N GLU A 43 -7.29 -2.30 7.01
CA GLU A 43 -7.24 -2.07 8.46
C GLU A 43 -8.00 -0.79 8.82
N PHE A 44 -7.75 0.29 8.08
CA PHE A 44 -8.47 1.56 8.23
C PHE A 44 -8.54 2.36 6.93
N VAL A 45 -9.40 3.37 6.95
CA VAL A 45 -9.55 4.37 5.87
C VAL A 45 -9.03 5.72 6.36
N GLU A 46 -8.07 6.26 5.63
CA GLU A 46 -7.49 7.57 5.88
C GLU A 46 -8.24 8.66 5.08
N LEU A 47 -8.97 9.49 5.81
CA LEU A 47 -9.78 10.58 5.23
C LEU A 47 -8.95 11.81 4.86
N GLY A 48 -7.77 11.95 5.46
CA GLY A 48 -6.80 13.02 5.20
C GLY A 48 -5.54 12.51 4.52
N LEU A 49 -4.49 13.33 4.51
CA LEU A 49 -3.18 12.93 3.98
C LEU A 49 -2.21 12.44 5.07
N GLY A 50 -2.68 12.31 6.31
CA GLY A 50 -1.86 12.00 7.47
C GLY A 50 -1.48 13.25 8.26
N ASN A 51 -0.26 13.28 8.77
CA ASN A 51 0.22 14.35 9.66
C ASN A 51 0.57 15.66 8.92
N ASP A 52 0.96 16.71 9.66
CA ASP A 52 1.32 18.02 9.09
C ASP A 52 2.44 17.96 8.04
N GLN A 53 3.42 17.06 8.22
CA GLN A 53 4.51 16.89 7.25
C GLN A 53 4.00 16.23 5.97
N GLU A 54 3.15 15.20 6.07
CA GLU A 54 2.55 14.54 4.91
C GLU A 54 1.57 15.48 4.18
N MET A 55 0.78 16.26 4.91
CA MET A 55 -0.08 17.29 4.31
C MET A 55 0.73 18.34 3.54
N ALA A 56 1.90 18.74 4.03
CA ALA A 56 2.80 19.65 3.32
C ALA A 56 3.44 18.98 2.10
N LEU A 57 3.93 17.75 2.24
CA LEU A 57 4.62 17.00 1.19
C LEU A 57 3.70 16.64 0.02
N PHE A 58 2.45 16.29 0.32
CA PHE A 58 1.43 15.89 -0.66
C PHE A 58 0.39 16.99 -0.88
N LYS A 59 0.76 18.26 -0.65
CA LYS A 59 -0.13 19.41 -0.86
C LYS A 59 -0.72 19.41 -2.27
N GLY A 60 -2.04 19.58 -2.36
CA GLY A 60 -2.78 19.57 -3.62
C GLY A 60 -3.04 18.17 -4.20
N ARG A 61 -2.64 17.11 -3.48
CA ARG A 61 -3.03 15.73 -3.79
C ARG A 61 -4.24 15.32 -2.93
N MET A 62 -4.86 14.23 -3.33
CA MET A 62 -5.91 13.55 -2.58
C MET A 62 -5.65 12.04 -2.64
N ASN A 63 -6.11 11.32 -1.61
CA ASN A 63 -6.24 9.88 -1.66
C ASN A 63 -7.34 9.52 -2.67
N SER A 64 -7.09 8.56 -3.56
CA SER A 64 -8.11 8.06 -4.49
C SER A 64 -9.09 7.11 -3.81
N HIS A 65 -8.59 6.27 -2.90
CA HIS A 65 -9.40 5.36 -2.09
C HIS A 65 -9.15 5.55 -0.59
N GLY A 66 -7.90 5.83 -0.21
CA GLY A 66 -7.57 6.09 1.19
C GLY A 66 -7.42 4.84 2.05
N TYR A 67 -7.17 3.67 1.47
CA TYR A 67 -7.11 2.43 2.26
C TYR A 67 -5.70 2.09 2.69
N HIS A 68 -5.56 1.75 3.95
CA HIS A 68 -4.33 1.23 4.53
C HIS A 68 -4.61 -0.12 5.21
N GLY A 69 -3.63 -1.02 5.18
CA GLY A 69 -3.73 -2.29 5.88
C GLY A 69 -2.65 -3.30 5.50
N ASN A 70 -3.03 -4.57 5.47
CA ASN A 70 -2.10 -5.69 5.35
C ASN A 70 -2.42 -6.53 4.12
N ALA A 71 -1.51 -7.43 3.73
CA ALA A 71 -1.77 -8.35 2.63
C ALA A 71 -1.11 -9.73 2.79
N ILE A 72 -1.71 -10.69 2.10
CA ILE A 72 -1.17 -12.04 1.86
C ILE A 72 -0.88 -12.14 0.36
N MET A 73 0.32 -12.58 -0.01
CA MET A 73 0.70 -12.86 -1.40
C MET A 73 1.65 -14.04 -1.53
#